data_AF-A0A838WKC3-F1
#
_entry.id   AF-A0A838WKC3-F1
#
_cell.length_a   1.000
_cell.length_b   1.000
_cell.length_c   1.000
_cell.angle_alpha   90.00
_cell.angle_beta   90.00
_cell.angle_gamma   90.00
#
_symmetry.space_group_name_H-M   'P 1'
#
loop_
_entity.id
_entity.type
_entity.pdbx_description
1 polymer ?
#
loop_
_entity_poly.entity_id
_entity_poly.type
_entity_poly.pdbx_seq_one_letter_code
_entity_poly.pdbx_strand_id
1 'polypeptide(L)' 'MTGLNRQAFNELLSQLIVAWVAQEGSQRQLAERFKVSLSFVKNLVRRYRETG' A
#
# COMPACT_ATOMS: atom_id res chain seq x y z
N MET A 1 -7.78 6.17 -24.37
CA MET A 1 -8.32 5.68 -23.07
C MET A 1 -7.19 5.03 -22.27
N THR A 2 -6.42 5.80 -21.49
CA THR A 2 -5.52 5.25 -20.45
C THR A 2 -5.09 6.38 -19.52
N GLY A 3 -6.07 6.93 -18.81
CA GLY A 3 -5.87 7.84 -17.68
C GLY A 3 -6.41 7.19 -16.41
N LEU A 4 -6.07 5.93 -16.16
CA LEU A 4 -6.30 5.34 -14.84
C LEU A 4 -5.44 6.16 -13.86
N ASN A 5 -6.13 6.88 -12.99
CA ASN A 5 -5.68 8.11 -12.36
C ASN A 5 -4.46 7.88 -11.46
N ARG A 6 -3.28 8.35 -11.92
CA ARG A 6 -2.01 8.28 -11.15
C ARG A 6 -2.18 8.85 -9.74
N GLN A 7 -3.05 9.85 -9.57
CA GLN A 7 -3.35 10.44 -8.27
C GLN A 7 -4.04 9.43 -7.34
N ALA A 8 -5.08 8.74 -7.81
CA ALA A 8 -5.79 7.74 -7.00
C ALA A 8 -4.89 6.57 -6.59
N PHE A 9 -3.96 6.16 -7.45
CA PHE A 9 -2.96 5.15 -7.10
C PHE A 9 -2.01 5.65 -6.00
N ASN A 10 -1.50 6.88 -6.11
CA ASN A 10 -0.63 7.48 -5.10
C ASN A 10 -1.35 7.67 -3.75
N GLU A 11 -2.63 8.04 -3.77
CA GLU A 11 -3.46 8.13 -2.56
C GLU A 11 -3.61 6.76 -1.88
N LEU A 12 -3.88 5.70 -2.66
CA LEU A 12 -3.94 4.32 -2.14
C LEU A 12 -2.61 3.92 -1.49
N LEU A 13 -1.49 4.16 -2.17
CA LEU A 13 -0.16 3.87 -1.62
C LEU A 13 0.09 4.61 -0.30
N SER A 14 -0.25 5.89 -0.26
CA SER A 14 -0.03 6.74 0.91
C SER A 14 -0.87 6.27 2.10
N GLN A 15 -2.15 5.97 1.89
CA GLN A 15 -3.04 5.46 2.93
C GLN A 15 -2.60 4.08 3.44
N LEU A 16 -2.14 3.21 2.55
CA LEU A 16 -1.63 1.88 2.93
C LEU A 16 -0.37 2.01 3.79
N ILE A 17 0.56 2.88 3.41
CA ILE A 17 1.77 3.14 4.20
C ILE A 17 1.43 3.72 5.58
N VAL A 18 0.53 4.71 5.65
CA VAL A 18 0.09 5.29 6.93
C VAL A 18 -0.50 4.21 7.85
N ALA A 19 -1.42 3.38 7.33
CA ALA A 19 -2.02 2.30 8.11
C ALA A 19 -0.99 1.25 8.57
N TRP A 20 0.01 0.95 7.72
CA TRP A 20 1.11 0.06 8.09
C TRP A 20 2.00 0.65 9.19
N VAL A 21 2.39 1.93 9.08
CA VAL A 21 3.20 2.63 10.09
C VAL A 21 2.45 2.74 11.43
N ALA A 22 1.16 3.02 11.38
CA ALA A 22 0.27 3.05 12.55
C ALA A 22 -0.04 1.65 13.13
N GLN A 23 0.50 0.58 12.54
CA GLN A 23 0.31 -0.81 12.95
C GLN A 23 -1.17 -1.20 13.04
N GLU A 24 -2.01 -0.71 12.12
CA GLU A 24 -3.47 -0.98 12.05
C GLU A 24 -3.80 -2.42 11.59
N GLY A 25 -2.89 -3.37 11.80
CA GLY A 25 -3.03 -4.77 11.46
C GLY A 25 -1.79 -5.37 10.79
N SER A 26 -1.85 -6.68 10.58
CA SER A 26 -0.85 -7.42 9.80
C SER A 26 -0.89 -7.02 8.32
N GLN A 27 0.20 -7.26 7.60
CA GLN A 27 0.26 -7.03 6.14
C GLN A 27 -0.84 -7.78 5.36
N ARG A 28 -1.32 -8.92 5.89
CA ARG A 28 -2.44 -9.67 5.30
C ARG A 28 -3.77 -8.95 5.49
N GLN A 29 -4.03 -8.43 6.69
CA GLN A 29 -5.22 -7.62 6.96
C GLN A 29 -5.23 -6.34 6.12
N LEU A 30 -4.06 -5.71 5.92
CA LEU A 30 -3.93 -4.56 5.03
C LEU A 30 -4.19 -4.92 3.56
N ALA A 31 -3.70 -6.07 3.08
CA ALA A 31 -4.00 -6.55 1.73
C ALA A 31 -5.51 -6.71 1.50
N GLU A 32 -6.21 -7.33 2.45
CA GLU A 32 -7.66 -7.51 2.42
C GLU A 32 -8.41 -6.16 2.48
N ARG A 33 -8.04 -5.27 3.40
CA ARG A 33 -8.65 -3.93 3.56
C ARG A 33 -8.52 -3.07 2.31
N PHE A 34 -7.33 -3.04 1.70
CA PHE A 34 -7.03 -2.23 0.52
C PHE A 34 -7.34 -2.95 -0.80
N LYS A 35 -7.86 -4.19 -0.75
CA LYS A 35 -8.19 -5.00 -1.93
C LYS A 35 -7.01 -5.15 -2.90
N VAL A 36 -5.80 -5.32 -2.35
CA VAL A 36 -4.55 -5.56 -3.09
C VAL A 36 -3.97 -6.91 -2.72
N SER A 37 -3.03 -7.42 -3.52
CA SER A 37 -2.37 -8.69 -3.18
C SER A 37 -1.43 -8.54 -1.99
N LEU A 38 -1.23 -9.62 -1.21
CA LEU A 38 -0.24 -9.63 -0.12
C LEU A 38 1.18 -9.35 -0.63
N SER A 39 1.53 -9.86 -1.81
CA SER A 39 2.84 -9.60 -2.44
C SER A 39 3.03 -8.12 -2.75
N PHE A 40 1.96 -7.41 -3.16
CA PHE A 40 2.01 -5.97 -3.36
C PHE A 40 2.33 -5.23 -2.06
N VAL A 41 1.63 -5.54 -0.97
CA VAL A 41 1.89 -4.94 0.36
C VAL A 41 3.33 -5.20 0.79
N LYS A 42 3.82 -6.44 0.67
CA LYS A 42 5.20 -6.82 1.02
C LYS A 42 6.23 -6.00 0.24
N ASN A 43 6.05 -5.90 -1.08
CA ASN A 43 6.96 -5.16 -1.95
C ASN A 43 6.95 -3.66 -1.64
N LEU A 44 5.76 -3.11 -1.37
CA LEU A 44 5.60 -1.70 -1.03
C LEU A 44 6.29 -1.37 0.30
N VAL A 45 6.05 -2.15 1.35
CA VAL A 45 6.68 -1.97 2.66
C VAL A 45 8.20 -2.14 2.57
N ARG A 46 8.66 -3.16 1.82
CA ARG A 46 10.09 -3.37 1.57
C ARG A 46 10.72 -2.14 0.92
N ARG A 47 10.13 -1.65 -0.17
CA ARG A 47 10.64 -0.47 -0.88
C ARG A 47 10.64 0.76 0.01
N TYR A 48 9.57 0.99 0.77
CA TYR A 48 9.48 2.12 1.70
C TYR A 48 10.59 2.08 2.77
N ARG A 49 10.96 0.89 3.27
CA ARG A 49 12.08 0.72 4.21
C ARG A 49 13.45 0.93 3.56
N GLU A 50 13.60 0.58 2.29
CA GLU A 50 14.87 0.71 1.55
C GLU A 50 15.12 2.14 1.05
N THR A 51 14.05 2.91 0.76
CA THR A 51 14.14 4.26 0.19
C THR A 51 13.72 5.38 1.14
N GLY A 52 13.34 5.04 2.37
CA GLY A 52 12.89 5.98 3.40
C GLY A 52 13.99 6.91 3.87
#